data_AF-A0A8S3CFP7-F1
#
_entry.id   AF-A0A8S3CFP7-F1
#
_cell.length_a   1.000
_cell.length_b   1.000
_cell.length_c   1.000
_cell.angle_alpha   90.00
_cell.angle_beta   90.00
_cell.angle_gamma   90.00
#
_symmetry.space_group_name_H-M   'P 1'
#
loop_
_entity.id
_entity.type
_entity.pdbx_description
1 polymer ?
#
loop_
_entity_poly.entity_id
_entity_poly.type
_entity_poly.pdbx_seq_one_letter_code
_entity_poly.pdbx_strand_id
1 'polypeptide(L)'
;KKLPTLKYFWLHSDTITSAYDELVVPLLHRMPNLEKLDLYLNVIERKTFFDGNDLKMNIINYMPQLNKFTFNICSLSSFYNEINLPSNEDIQKTFRDFNNKEIIYWADYFPERRKGHCRIYSYPYKWKYYDDITNHFPGKIFIYVRSISLYDERPFEHEFFLRIAESFPLMEELFVRNQKQQINKPIEKSKKLSIIKYPSLKQRFLNNTCIDYHEQFLFDTKTSLPFNVRVNMQYGLVKQVTHNFTSNTTRSNCAKINFANLRKQMKFPEYSDDFSTGKELFRKHIKDYFPHTQID
;
A
#
# COMPACT_ATOMS: atom_id res chain seq x y z
N LYS A 1 -13.15 27.80 -37.78
CA LYS A 1 -13.52 27.85 -36.34
C LYS A 1 -12.30 27.39 -35.53
N LYS A 2 -11.71 28.24 -34.68
CA LYS A 2 -10.68 27.78 -33.71
C LYS A 2 -11.37 26.85 -32.72
N LEU A 3 -10.83 25.66 -32.52
CA LEU A 3 -11.27 24.76 -31.45
C LEU A 3 -11.06 25.47 -30.10
N PRO A 4 -11.98 25.31 -29.13
CA PRO A 4 -11.79 25.85 -27.80
C PRO A 4 -10.50 25.30 -27.20
N THR A 5 -9.66 26.21 -26.70
CA THR A 5 -8.39 25.85 -26.07
C THR A 5 -8.67 25.14 -24.75
N LEU A 6 -8.13 23.93 -24.57
CA LEU A 6 -8.28 23.17 -23.34
C LEU A 6 -7.58 23.91 -22.19
N LYS A 7 -8.32 24.19 -21.11
CA LYS A 7 -7.81 24.90 -19.92
C LYS A 7 -7.56 24.00 -18.72
N TYR A 8 -8.25 22.86 -18.65
CA TYR A 8 -8.20 21.94 -17.51
C TYR A 8 -7.98 20.53 -18.04
N PHE A 9 -7.02 19.82 -17.44
CA PHE A 9 -6.73 18.45 -17.81
C PHE A 9 -6.39 17.64 -16.56
N TRP A 10 -6.90 16.41 -16.50
CA TRP A 10 -6.53 15.44 -15.49
C TRP A 10 -6.06 14.18 -16.19
N LEU A 11 -4.85 13.74 -15.84
CA LEU A 11 -4.32 12.45 -16.25
C LEU A 11 -4.17 11.55 -15.02
N HIS A 12 -4.88 10.43 -15.04
CA HIS A 12 -4.80 9.40 -14.02
C HIS A 12 -4.37 8.08 -14.66
N SER A 13 -3.19 7.59 -14.30
CA SER A 13 -2.76 6.25 -14.66
C SER A 13 -2.90 5.34 -13.45
N ASP A 14 -3.96 4.54 -13.43
CA ASP A 14 -4.15 3.46 -12.43
C ASP A 14 -3.12 2.34 -12.61
N THR A 15 -2.54 2.23 -13.81
CA THR A 15 -1.49 1.27 -14.14
C THR A 15 -0.11 1.91 -14.10
N ILE A 16 0.88 1.05 -13.92
CA ILE A 16 2.28 1.41 -14.07
C ILE A 16 2.57 1.71 -15.56
N THR A 17 3.38 2.73 -15.84
CA THR A 17 3.82 3.08 -17.21
C THR A 17 5.35 3.22 -17.29
N SER A 18 5.96 2.67 -18.34
CA SER A 18 7.36 2.98 -18.71
C SER A 18 7.46 4.10 -19.75
N ALA A 19 6.32 4.53 -20.32
CA ALA A 19 6.27 5.44 -21.45
C ALA A 19 6.07 6.91 -21.04
N TYR A 20 6.60 7.31 -19.88
CA TYR A 20 6.47 8.69 -19.40
C TYR A 20 7.11 9.69 -20.38
N ASP A 21 8.38 9.47 -20.72
CA ASP A 21 9.14 10.37 -21.59
C ASP A 21 8.64 10.32 -23.05
N GLU A 22 8.16 9.17 -23.51
CA GLU A 22 7.74 8.95 -24.89
C GLU A 22 6.29 9.37 -25.19
N LEU A 23 5.38 9.21 -24.23
CA LEU A 23 3.95 9.43 -24.43
C LEU A 23 3.37 10.54 -23.57
N VAL A 24 3.69 10.55 -22.26
CA VAL A 24 3.08 11.51 -21.33
C VAL A 24 3.62 12.91 -21.57
N VAL A 25 4.95 13.07 -21.62
CA VAL A 25 5.58 14.39 -21.80
C VAL A 25 5.17 15.03 -23.14
N PRO A 26 5.26 14.35 -24.31
CA PRO A 26 4.85 14.94 -25.58
C PRO A 26 3.35 15.25 -25.66
N LEU A 27 2.49 14.45 -25.01
CA LEU A 27 1.07 14.76 -24.89
C LEU A 27 0.85 16.07 -24.13
N LEU A 28 1.49 16.21 -22.96
CA LEU A 28 1.39 17.41 -22.13
C LEU A 28 1.91 18.66 -22.86
N HIS A 29 2.99 18.55 -23.63
CA HIS A 29 3.53 19.67 -24.43
C HIS A 29 2.58 20.20 -25.50
N ARG A 30 1.64 19.38 -25.98
CA ARG A 30 0.61 19.80 -26.96
C ARG A 30 -0.50 20.64 -26.33
N MET A 31 -0.48 20.84 -25.01
CA MET A 31 -1.50 21.56 -24.26
C MET A 31 -0.91 22.80 -23.52
N PRO A 32 -0.26 23.74 -24.22
CA PRO A 32 0.48 24.85 -23.59
C PRO A 32 -0.43 25.89 -22.90
N ASN A 33 -1.73 25.85 -23.17
CA ASN A 33 -2.72 26.80 -22.64
C ASN A 33 -3.45 26.28 -21.39
N LEU A 34 -2.99 25.15 -20.81
CA LEU A 34 -3.56 24.64 -19.58
C LEU A 34 -3.35 25.63 -18.43
N GLU A 35 -4.44 25.94 -17.75
CA GLU A 35 -4.46 26.71 -16.51
C GLU A 35 -4.36 25.80 -15.30
N LYS A 36 -4.92 24.58 -15.38
CA LYS A 36 -4.87 23.57 -14.31
C LYS A 36 -4.54 22.19 -14.84
N LEU A 37 -3.64 21.51 -14.13
CA LEU A 37 -3.23 20.14 -14.39
C LEU A 37 -3.30 19.34 -13.08
N ASP A 38 -4.05 18.25 -13.10
CA ASP A 38 -3.99 17.22 -12.07
C ASP A 38 -3.30 15.99 -12.68
N LEU A 39 -2.27 15.47 -12.01
CA LEU A 39 -1.43 14.40 -12.56
C LEU A 39 -1.21 13.29 -11.53
N TYR A 40 -1.66 12.08 -11.83
CA TYR A 40 -1.35 10.89 -11.03
C TYR A 40 -0.69 9.84 -11.92
N LEU A 41 0.53 9.47 -11.56
CA LEU A 41 1.36 8.56 -12.34
C LEU A 41 2.12 7.60 -11.44
N ASN A 42 2.18 6.34 -11.86
CA ASN A 42 3.13 5.35 -11.37
C ASN A 42 4.06 5.00 -12.54
N VAL A 43 5.31 5.43 -12.47
CA VAL A 43 6.28 5.31 -13.56
C VAL A 43 7.36 4.29 -13.19
N ILE A 44 7.70 3.38 -14.11
CA ILE A 44 8.80 2.43 -13.96
C ILE A 44 9.91 2.71 -14.96
N GLU A 45 11.06 2.07 -14.74
CA GLU A 45 12.17 1.97 -15.70
C GLU A 45 12.84 3.31 -16.03
N ARG A 46 12.55 4.37 -15.28
CA ARG A 46 13.37 5.59 -15.33
C ARG A 46 14.74 5.32 -14.70
N LYS A 47 15.77 5.88 -15.35
CA LYS A 47 17.15 5.85 -14.84
C LYS A 47 17.29 6.64 -13.54
N THR A 48 16.55 7.74 -13.41
CA THR A 48 16.57 8.62 -12.24
C THR A 48 15.18 8.77 -11.63
N PHE A 49 15.14 9.10 -10.34
CA PHE A 49 13.90 9.51 -9.69
C PHE A 49 13.35 10.81 -10.25
N PHE A 50 12.04 11.00 -10.11
CA PHE A 50 11.47 12.32 -10.28
C PHE A 50 11.93 13.26 -9.19
N ASP A 51 12.33 14.45 -9.61
CA ASP A 51 12.61 15.59 -8.74
C ASP A 51 11.90 16.85 -9.28
N GLY A 52 12.13 17.99 -8.63
CA GLY A 52 11.59 19.27 -9.04
C GLY A 52 12.16 19.78 -10.36
N ASN A 53 13.41 19.42 -10.70
CA ASN A 53 14.02 19.83 -11.96
C ASN A 53 13.38 19.09 -13.14
N ASP A 54 13.13 17.79 -13.00
CA ASP A 54 12.38 16.97 -13.94
C ASP A 54 11.02 17.59 -14.25
N LEU A 55 10.24 17.92 -13.21
CA LEU A 55 8.91 18.51 -13.40
C LEU A 55 8.97 19.91 -14.02
N LYS A 56 9.96 20.72 -13.64
CA LYS A 56 10.19 22.04 -14.26
C LYS A 56 10.47 21.91 -15.75
N MET A 57 11.47 21.11 -16.09
CA MET A 57 11.95 20.95 -17.45
C MET A 57 10.92 20.28 -18.35
N ASN A 58 10.23 19.24 -17.88
CA ASN A 58 9.34 18.44 -18.73
C ASN A 58 7.88 18.91 -18.72
N ILE A 59 7.44 19.69 -17.74
CA ILE A 59 6.02 20.10 -17.64
C ILE A 59 5.90 21.62 -17.52
N ILE A 60 6.44 22.22 -16.46
CA ILE A 60 6.14 23.61 -16.10
C ILE A 60 6.60 24.59 -17.18
N ASN A 61 7.82 24.42 -17.71
CA ASN A 61 8.38 25.32 -18.72
C ASN A 61 7.57 25.33 -20.03
N TYR A 62 6.81 24.27 -20.32
CA TYR A 62 5.97 24.14 -21.52
C TYR A 62 4.52 24.62 -21.30
N MET A 63 4.16 24.96 -20.07
CA MET A 63 2.80 25.38 -19.69
C MET A 63 2.83 26.74 -18.95
N PRO A 64 3.14 27.84 -19.66
CA PRO A 64 3.29 29.16 -19.03
C PRO A 64 2.00 29.70 -18.39
N GLN A 65 0.83 29.16 -18.75
CA GLN A 65 -0.47 29.55 -18.19
C GLN A 65 -0.86 28.74 -16.96
N LEU A 66 -0.06 27.74 -16.57
CA LEU A 66 -0.39 26.81 -15.50
C LEU A 66 -0.31 27.50 -14.14
N ASN A 67 -1.47 27.83 -13.59
CA ASN A 67 -1.59 28.45 -12.26
C ASN A 67 -1.86 27.44 -11.15
N LYS A 68 -2.33 26.23 -11.50
CA LYS A 68 -2.56 25.16 -10.54
C LYS A 68 -2.04 23.84 -11.07
N PHE A 69 -1.02 23.32 -10.39
CA PHE A 69 -0.48 22.00 -10.65
C PHE A 69 -0.59 21.14 -9.39
N THR A 70 -1.43 20.11 -9.46
CA THR A 70 -1.55 19.11 -8.40
C THR A 70 -1.01 17.80 -8.95
N PHE A 71 -0.12 17.13 -8.22
CA PHE A 71 0.41 15.86 -8.68
C PHE A 71 0.59 14.84 -7.57
N ASN A 72 0.63 13.57 -7.96
CA ASN A 72 1.14 12.44 -7.20
C ASN A 72 1.86 11.51 -8.18
N ILE A 73 3.18 11.54 -8.13
CA ILE A 73 4.03 10.78 -9.03
C ILE A 73 4.87 9.84 -8.19
N CYS A 74 4.73 8.56 -8.47
CA CYS A 74 5.60 7.52 -7.98
C CYS A 74 6.53 7.10 -9.12
N SER A 75 7.83 7.04 -8.84
CA SER A 75 8.83 6.43 -9.73
C SER A 75 9.44 5.21 -9.06
N LEU A 76 9.54 4.13 -9.82
CA LEU A 76 10.36 2.97 -9.49
C LEU A 76 11.54 2.90 -10.44
N SER A 77 12.73 3.16 -9.91
CA SER A 77 13.99 3.19 -10.67
C SER A 77 14.87 1.99 -10.30
N SER A 78 15.70 1.55 -11.24
CA SER A 78 16.72 0.52 -10.98
C SER A 78 18.08 1.19 -10.94
N PHE A 79 18.92 0.86 -9.96
CA PHE A 79 20.25 1.48 -9.81
C PHE A 79 21.36 0.46 -9.93
N TYR A 80 21.46 -0.13 -11.12
CA TYR A 80 22.56 -1.03 -11.43
C TYR A 80 23.88 -0.26 -11.38
N ASN A 81 24.71 -0.57 -10.37
CA ASN A 81 26.06 -0.01 -10.18
C ASN A 81 26.13 1.48 -9.78
N GLU A 82 25.03 2.08 -9.31
CA GLU A 82 25.08 3.45 -8.77
C GLU A 82 25.66 3.47 -7.36
N ILE A 83 26.72 4.26 -7.16
CA ILE A 83 27.40 4.41 -5.87
C ILE A 83 26.77 5.54 -5.04
N ASN A 84 26.20 6.56 -5.70
CA ASN A 84 25.66 7.75 -5.08
C ASN A 84 24.17 7.90 -5.40
N LEU A 85 23.34 7.37 -4.52
CA LEU A 85 21.90 7.48 -4.62
C LEU A 85 21.43 8.81 -3.98
N PRO A 86 20.51 9.57 -4.60
CA PRO A 86 20.10 10.87 -4.08
C PRO A 86 19.45 10.75 -2.70
N SER A 87 19.91 11.55 -1.73
CA SER A 87 19.23 11.58 -0.43
C SER A 87 17.84 12.21 -0.56
N ASN A 88 17.03 12.02 0.47
CA ASN A 88 15.77 12.73 0.61
C ASN A 88 15.99 14.25 0.53
N GLU A 89 16.98 14.76 1.27
CA GLU A 89 17.32 16.16 1.31
C GLU A 89 17.74 16.70 -0.06
N ASP A 90 18.42 15.89 -0.88
CA ASP A 90 18.81 16.30 -2.23
C ASP A 90 17.60 16.47 -3.16
N ILE A 91 16.65 15.53 -3.11
CA ILE A 91 15.40 15.64 -3.87
C ILE A 91 14.60 16.85 -3.39
N GLN A 92 14.50 17.08 -2.08
CA GLN A 92 13.77 18.24 -1.54
C GLN A 92 14.28 19.58 -2.07
N LYS A 93 15.61 19.73 -2.16
CA LYS A 93 16.25 20.98 -2.59
C LYS A 93 15.82 21.39 -4.01
N THR A 94 15.47 20.44 -4.86
CA THR A 94 15.04 20.71 -6.25
C THR A 94 13.68 21.39 -6.33
N PHE A 95 12.86 21.30 -5.28
CA PHE A 95 11.53 21.90 -5.20
C PHE A 95 11.52 23.33 -4.64
N ARG A 96 12.69 23.91 -4.31
CA ARG A 96 12.78 25.23 -3.64
C ARG A 96 12.07 26.37 -4.40
N ASP A 97 12.09 26.33 -5.73
CA ASP A 97 11.48 27.39 -6.56
C ASP A 97 10.06 27.03 -7.04
N PHE A 98 9.44 25.99 -6.49
CA PHE A 98 8.04 25.70 -6.81
C PHE A 98 7.13 26.70 -6.08
N ASN A 99 6.17 27.25 -6.81
CA ASN A 99 5.12 28.10 -6.22
C ASN A 99 4.31 27.33 -5.16
N ASN A 100 4.14 26.02 -5.34
CA ASN A 100 3.56 25.15 -4.31
C ASN A 100 4.62 24.82 -3.26
N LYS A 101 4.49 25.40 -2.07
CA LYS A 101 5.42 25.19 -0.96
C LYS A 101 5.17 23.89 -0.19
N GLU A 102 4.05 23.22 -0.42
CA GLU A 102 3.67 22.01 0.31
C GLU A 102 3.78 20.76 -0.57
N ILE A 103 4.99 20.51 -1.06
CA ILE A 103 5.33 19.29 -1.78
C ILE A 103 5.93 18.30 -0.79
N ILE A 104 5.34 17.12 -0.71
CA ILE A 104 5.87 16.01 0.08
C ILE A 104 6.61 15.08 -0.84
N TYR A 105 7.74 14.58 -0.36
CA TYR A 105 8.56 13.63 -1.08
C TYR A 105 9.14 12.62 -0.10
N TRP A 106 9.45 11.43 -0.61
CA TRP A 106 10.41 10.52 0.01
C TRP A 106 10.97 9.58 -1.06
N ALA A 107 12.19 9.16 -0.83
CA ALA A 107 12.90 8.13 -1.54
C ALA A 107 13.22 6.99 -0.59
N ASP A 108 12.90 5.79 -1.07
CA ASP A 108 13.19 4.52 -0.44
C ASP A 108 14.09 3.70 -1.34
N TYR A 109 15.04 3.03 -0.71
CA TYR A 109 16.04 2.21 -1.36
C TYR A 109 15.84 0.77 -0.94
N PHE A 110 15.81 -0.11 -1.93
CA PHE A 110 15.60 -1.55 -1.79
C PHE A 110 16.84 -2.30 -2.31
N PRO A 111 17.90 -2.43 -1.49
CA PRO A 111 19.16 -3.03 -1.91
C PRO A 111 19.03 -4.47 -2.41
N GLU A 112 18.16 -5.31 -1.81
CA GLU A 112 18.02 -6.72 -2.22
C GLU A 112 17.49 -6.79 -3.66
N ARG A 113 16.62 -5.87 -4.06
CA ARG A 113 16.08 -5.75 -5.42
C ARG A 113 16.87 -4.84 -6.35
N ARG A 114 17.87 -4.11 -5.85
CA ARG A 114 18.59 -3.05 -6.59
C ARG A 114 17.65 -2.02 -7.19
N LYS A 115 16.61 -1.66 -6.44
CA LYS A 115 15.54 -0.77 -6.87
C LYS A 115 15.30 0.35 -5.89
N GLY A 116 14.70 1.40 -6.40
CA GLY A 116 14.30 2.57 -5.66
C GLY A 116 12.89 2.95 -5.91
N HIS A 117 12.27 3.48 -4.89
CA HIS A 117 10.96 4.07 -4.98
C HIS A 117 11.05 5.52 -4.51
N CYS A 118 10.74 6.45 -5.40
CA CYS A 118 10.57 7.85 -5.04
C CYS A 118 9.12 8.24 -5.29
N ARG A 119 8.47 8.78 -4.27
CA ARG A 119 7.15 9.40 -4.42
C ARG A 119 7.25 10.89 -4.15
N ILE A 120 6.62 11.67 -5.00
CA ILE A 120 6.44 13.11 -4.86
C ILE A 120 4.97 13.45 -5.04
N TYR A 121 4.41 14.30 -4.18
CA TYR A 121 3.03 14.76 -4.36
C TYR A 121 2.76 16.14 -3.75
N SER A 122 1.72 16.79 -4.27
CA SER A 122 1.17 18.04 -3.76
C SER A 122 0.25 17.79 -2.55
N TYR A 123 0.49 18.47 -1.43
CA TYR A 123 -0.40 18.45 -0.27
C TYR A 123 -1.53 19.51 -0.42
N PRO A 124 -2.75 19.26 0.12
CA PRO A 124 -3.21 17.99 0.69
C PRO A 124 -3.40 16.90 -0.36
N TYR A 125 -3.15 15.65 0.04
CA TYR A 125 -3.32 14.48 -0.82
C TYR A 125 -4.81 14.21 -1.07
N LYS A 126 -5.23 14.18 -2.34
CA LYS A 126 -6.65 14.10 -2.73
C LYS A 126 -7.07 12.76 -3.36
N TRP A 127 -6.12 11.86 -3.55
CA TRP A 127 -6.39 10.59 -4.23
C TRP A 127 -6.91 9.53 -3.28
N LYS A 128 -7.69 8.60 -3.86
CA LYS A 128 -8.29 7.48 -3.16
C LYS A 128 -7.28 6.38 -2.83
N TYR A 129 -6.27 6.21 -3.66
CA TYR A 129 -5.28 5.14 -3.55
C TYR A 129 -3.95 5.69 -3.04
N TYR A 130 -3.21 4.91 -2.25
CA TYR A 130 -1.84 5.22 -1.86
C TYR A 130 -1.01 3.95 -1.80
N ASP A 131 -0.19 3.75 -2.81
CA ASP A 131 0.53 2.50 -3.00
C ASP A 131 1.97 2.51 -2.46
N ASP A 132 2.42 1.31 -2.09
CA ASP A 132 3.79 0.98 -1.72
C ASP A 132 4.37 1.85 -0.60
N ILE A 133 3.60 1.98 0.48
CA ILE A 133 4.04 2.65 1.71
C ILE A 133 5.10 1.78 2.40
N THR A 134 6.22 2.41 2.73
CA THR A 134 7.41 1.81 3.35
C THR A 134 7.53 2.20 4.83
N ASN A 135 8.48 1.63 5.57
CA ASN A 135 8.74 2.00 6.97
C ASN A 135 9.17 3.47 7.16
N HIS A 136 9.66 4.15 6.12
CA HIS A 136 10.03 5.57 6.21
C HIS A 136 8.81 6.50 6.16
N PHE A 137 7.59 5.96 6.02
CA PHE A 137 6.38 6.76 6.06
C PHE A 137 6.32 7.63 7.33
N PRO A 138 6.32 8.97 7.18
CA PRO A 138 6.44 9.87 8.32
C PRO A 138 5.18 9.91 9.20
N GLY A 139 4.06 9.40 8.70
CA GLY A 139 2.74 9.58 9.31
C GLY A 139 2.19 10.98 9.00
N LYS A 140 0.95 11.05 8.52
CA LYS A 140 0.13 12.27 8.33
C LYS A 140 -1.31 11.84 8.16
N ILE A 141 -2.27 12.75 8.30
CA ILE A 141 -3.68 12.41 8.09
C ILE A 141 -4.04 12.50 6.60
N PHE A 142 -4.53 11.40 6.03
CA PHE A 142 -4.95 11.27 4.64
C PHE A 142 -6.46 10.95 4.57
N ILE A 143 -7.30 11.99 4.70
CA ILE A 143 -8.76 11.82 4.79
C ILE A 143 -9.42 11.32 3.49
N TYR A 144 -8.77 11.46 2.33
CA TYR A 144 -9.34 11.05 1.04
C TYR A 144 -8.97 9.63 0.63
N VAL A 145 -7.93 9.05 1.27
CA VAL A 145 -7.44 7.72 0.94
C VAL A 145 -8.40 6.66 1.49
N ARG A 146 -8.70 5.67 0.66
CA ARG A 146 -9.55 4.51 0.98
C ARG A 146 -8.81 3.19 0.81
N SER A 147 -7.77 3.15 0.00
CA SER A 147 -7.05 1.92 -0.30
C SER A 147 -5.55 2.17 -0.26
N ILE A 148 -4.82 1.35 0.50
CA ILE A 148 -3.37 1.45 0.60
C ILE A 148 -2.70 0.10 0.40
N SER A 149 -1.49 0.14 -0.15
CA SER A 149 -0.59 -1.01 -0.17
C SER A 149 0.70 -0.72 0.60
N LEU A 150 1.15 -1.72 1.37
CA LEU A 150 2.36 -1.67 2.19
C LEU A 150 3.41 -2.62 1.59
N TYR A 151 4.63 -2.12 1.40
CA TYR A 151 5.77 -2.90 0.91
C TYR A 151 7.09 -2.33 1.45
N ASP A 152 7.96 -3.19 1.95
CA ASP A 152 9.33 -2.84 2.35
C ASP A 152 10.20 -4.11 2.35
N GLU A 153 11.52 -3.95 2.23
CA GLU A 153 12.50 -5.01 2.43
C GLU A 153 12.83 -5.23 3.93
N ARG A 154 12.45 -4.29 4.79
CA ARG A 154 12.50 -4.42 6.25
C ARG A 154 11.15 -4.87 6.81
N PRO A 155 11.11 -5.57 7.95
CA PRO A 155 9.83 -5.95 8.57
C PRO A 155 9.01 -4.73 9.00
N PHE A 156 7.69 -4.90 9.05
CA PHE A 156 6.77 -3.90 9.59
C PHE A 156 6.46 -4.21 11.05
N GLU A 157 6.91 -3.36 11.97
CA GLU A 157 6.63 -3.52 13.40
C GLU A 157 5.20 -3.08 13.76
N HIS A 158 4.76 -3.40 14.98
CA HIS A 158 3.42 -3.07 15.45
C HIS A 158 3.11 -1.56 15.37
N GLU A 159 4.09 -0.74 15.75
CA GLU A 159 4.04 0.72 15.77
C GLU A 159 3.89 1.31 14.36
N PHE A 160 4.38 0.60 13.34
CA PHE A 160 4.14 0.98 11.96
C PHE A 160 2.65 0.85 11.62
N PHE A 161 2.03 -0.28 11.94
CA PHE A 161 0.60 -0.49 11.70
C PHE A 161 -0.28 0.48 12.52
N LEU A 162 0.14 0.89 13.72
CA LEU A 162 -0.53 1.95 14.49
C LEU A 162 -0.51 3.27 13.72
N ARG A 163 0.68 3.68 13.27
CA ARG A 163 0.86 4.90 12.46
C ARG A 163 0.03 4.88 11.19
N ILE A 164 -0.07 3.73 10.53
CA ILE A 164 -0.94 3.51 9.36
C ILE A 164 -2.41 3.73 9.75
N ALA A 165 -2.90 3.08 10.80
CA ALA A 165 -4.30 3.23 11.22
C ALA A 165 -4.67 4.70 11.57
N GLU A 166 -3.76 5.42 12.23
CA GLU A 166 -3.93 6.84 12.57
C GLU A 166 -3.88 7.76 11.34
N SER A 167 -3.01 7.41 10.39
CA SER A 167 -2.82 8.21 9.17
C SER A 167 -3.98 8.06 8.18
N PHE A 168 -4.66 6.91 8.18
CA PHE A 168 -5.70 6.57 7.22
C PHE A 168 -7.02 6.20 7.92
N PRO A 169 -7.70 7.15 8.59
CA PRO A 169 -8.89 6.87 9.41
C PRO A 169 -10.08 6.33 8.62
N LEU A 170 -10.13 6.63 7.32
CA LEU A 170 -11.19 6.19 6.41
C LEU A 170 -10.74 5.05 5.46
N MET A 171 -9.63 4.38 5.76
CA MET A 171 -9.15 3.25 4.96
C MET A 171 -10.15 2.09 4.96
N GLU A 172 -10.55 1.69 3.76
CA GLU A 172 -11.43 0.56 3.49
C GLU A 172 -10.65 -0.69 3.04
N GLU A 173 -9.49 -0.51 2.42
CA GLU A 173 -8.70 -1.60 1.85
C GLU A 173 -7.23 -1.52 2.29
N LEU A 174 -6.70 -2.64 2.79
CA LEU A 174 -5.31 -2.77 3.21
C LEU A 174 -4.64 -3.97 2.52
N PHE A 175 -3.62 -3.69 1.71
CA PHE A 175 -2.77 -4.70 1.08
C PHE A 175 -1.40 -4.72 1.77
N VAL A 176 -0.95 -5.89 2.23
CA VAL A 176 0.37 -6.03 2.85
C VAL A 176 1.21 -7.01 2.05
N ARG A 177 2.41 -6.60 1.64
CA ARG A 177 3.37 -7.41 0.90
C ARG A 177 4.73 -7.34 1.59
N ASN A 178 4.95 -8.24 2.55
CA ASN A 178 6.20 -8.31 3.29
C ASN A 178 6.39 -9.72 3.87
N GLN A 179 7.52 -10.36 3.59
CA GLN A 179 7.82 -11.72 4.06
C GLN A 179 8.77 -11.75 5.26
N LYS A 180 9.30 -10.60 5.67
CA LYS A 180 10.24 -10.50 6.79
C LYS A 180 9.47 -10.62 8.11
N GLN A 181 10.07 -11.34 9.06
CA GLN A 181 9.56 -11.50 10.42
C GLN A 181 9.75 -10.21 11.22
N GLN A 182 8.78 -9.90 12.09
CA GLN A 182 8.89 -8.83 13.07
C GLN A 182 10.03 -9.12 14.04
N ILE A 183 10.86 -8.11 14.30
CA ILE A 183 12.00 -8.21 15.20
C ILE A 183 11.55 -7.94 16.64
N ASN A 184 10.69 -6.93 16.83
CA ASN A 184 10.28 -6.46 18.15
C ASN A 184 9.00 -7.13 18.62
N LYS A 185 8.98 -8.48 18.61
CA LYS A 185 7.86 -9.23 19.16
C LYS A 185 7.76 -8.95 20.66
N PRO A 186 6.58 -8.57 21.18
CA PRO A 186 6.40 -8.49 22.62
C PRO A 186 6.62 -9.87 23.20
N ILE A 187 7.71 -10.05 23.93
CA ILE A 187 7.84 -11.17 24.84
C ILE A 187 6.64 -11.06 25.79
N GLU A 188 5.88 -12.14 25.93
CA GLU A 188 4.51 -12.25 26.47
C GLU A 188 4.24 -11.60 27.85
N LYS A 189 5.20 -10.92 28.48
CA LYS A 189 5.13 -10.52 29.89
C LYS A 189 5.45 -9.06 30.24
N SER A 190 5.83 -8.14 29.34
CA SER A 190 6.25 -6.80 29.80
C SER A 190 5.77 -5.55 29.06
N LYS A 191 5.18 -5.64 27.85
CA LYS A 191 4.64 -4.45 27.16
C LYS A 191 3.22 -4.67 26.69
N LYS A 192 2.27 -3.98 27.32
CA LYS A 192 0.90 -3.85 26.81
C LYS A 192 0.96 -2.95 25.56
N LEU A 193 0.82 -3.56 24.39
CA LEU A 193 0.71 -2.82 23.14
C LEU A 193 -0.66 -2.14 23.03
N SER A 194 -0.69 -1.00 22.33
CA SER A 194 -1.94 -0.34 21.97
C SER A 194 -2.69 -1.16 20.93
N ILE A 195 -3.99 -1.38 21.13
CA ILE A 195 -4.79 -2.10 20.14
C ILE A 195 -4.97 -1.24 18.90
N ILE A 196 -4.58 -1.76 17.73
CA ILE A 196 -4.76 -1.08 16.45
C ILE A 196 -6.24 -1.13 16.04
N LYS A 197 -6.83 0.00 15.72
CA LYS A 197 -8.25 0.09 15.31
C LYS A 197 -8.36 0.50 13.86
N TYR A 198 -9.09 -0.30 13.08
CA TYR A 198 -9.36 -0.02 11.67
C TYR A 198 -10.87 0.20 11.45
N PRO A 199 -11.45 1.34 11.83
CA PRO A 199 -12.90 1.50 11.92
C PRO A 199 -13.63 1.32 10.58
N SER A 200 -12.97 1.66 9.47
CA SER A 200 -13.58 1.66 8.13
C SER A 200 -13.17 0.48 7.25
N LEU A 201 -12.33 -0.43 7.75
CA LEU A 201 -11.73 -1.49 6.94
C LEU A 201 -12.79 -2.50 6.49
N LYS A 202 -12.89 -2.69 5.18
CA LYS A 202 -13.80 -3.65 4.54
C LYS A 202 -13.06 -4.83 3.96
N GLN A 203 -11.83 -4.63 3.51
CA GLN A 203 -11.06 -5.66 2.83
C GLN A 203 -9.58 -5.64 3.19
N ARG A 204 -9.02 -6.84 3.36
CA ARG A 204 -7.60 -7.03 3.63
C ARG A 204 -7.01 -8.12 2.77
N PHE A 205 -5.79 -7.86 2.30
CA PHE A 205 -4.99 -8.82 1.55
C PHE A 205 -3.65 -9.05 2.26
N LEU A 206 -3.49 -10.24 2.84
CA LEU A 206 -2.25 -10.74 3.43
C LEU A 206 -1.72 -11.89 2.57
N ASN A 207 -1.46 -11.56 1.31
CA ASN A 207 -0.91 -12.51 0.36
C ASN A 207 0.61 -12.41 0.37
N ASN A 208 1.28 -13.55 0.45
CA ASN A 208 2.75 -13.63 0.50
C ASN A 208 3.33 -12.84 1.68
N THR A 209 2.70 -12.96 2.85
CA THR A 209 3.11 -12.30 4.09
C THR A 209 3.71 -13.29 5.09
N CYS A 210 4.56 -12.77 5.98
CA CYS A 210 5.01 -13.51 7.16
C CYS A 210 3.84 -13.83 8.11
N ILE A 211 3.95 -14.92 8.88
CA ILE A 211 2.99 -15.33 9.91
C ILE A 211 2.73 -14.23 10.96
N ASP A 212 3.75 -13.44 11.28
CA ASP A 212 3.66 -12.36 12.27
C ASP A 212 2.58 -11.33 11.92
N TYR A 213 2.39 -11.07 10.62
CA TYR A 213 1.33 -10.18 10.15
C TYR A 213 -0.05 -10.83 10.30
N HIS A 214 -0.17 -12.14 10.13
CA HIS A 214 -1.43 -12.84 10.44
C HIS A 214 -1.73 -12.77 11.93
N GLU A 215 -0.75 -12.96 12.81
CA GLU A 215 -0.93 -12.79 14.26
C GLU A 215 -1.34 -11.36 14.62
N GLN A 216 -0.62 -10.37 14.11
CA GLN A 216 -0.90 -8.93 14.29
C GLN A 216 -2.38 -8.61 14.02
N PHE A 217 -2.96 -9.29 13.05
CA PHE A 217 -4.29 -9.01 12.55
C PHE A 217 -5.41 -9.90 13.09
N LEU A 218 -5.11 -11.16 13.45
CA LEU A 218 -6.09 -12.08 13.99
C LEU A 218 -6.18 -12.00 15.52
N PHE A 219 -5.11 -11.65 16.24
CA PHE A 219 -5.17 -11.51 17.69
C PHE A 219 -5.95 -10.25 18.09
N ASP A 220 -6.97 -10.43 18.94
CA ASP A 220 -7.80 -9.34 19.47
C ASP A 220 -7.04 -8.42 20.44
N THR A 221 -5.95 -8.92 21.02
CA THR A 221 -5.00 -8.15 21.83
C THR A 221 -4.13 -7.20 21.01
N LYS A 222 -4.03 -7.42 19.69
CA LYS A 222 -3.18 -6.62 18.79
C LYS A 222 -4.00 -5.71 17.89
N THR A 223 -5.11 -6.19 17.34
CA THR A 223 -5.96 -5.43 16.41
C THR A 223 -7.43 -5.59 16.78
N SER A 224 -8.23 -4.53 16.61
CA SER A 224 -9.68 -4.59 16.61
C SER A 224 -10.20 -4.37 15.20
N LEU A 225 -10.79 -5.42 14.62
CA LEU A 225 -11.44 -5.34 13.32
C LEU A 225 -12.89 -4.82 13.44
N PRO A 226 -13.42 -4.13 12.43
CA PRO A 226 -14.84 -3.88 12.29
C PRO A 226 -15.55 -5.17 11.84
N PHE A 227 -16.88 -5.18 11.86
CA PHE A 227 -17.67 -6.29 11.31
C PHE A 227 -17.62 -6.31 9.79
N ASN A 228 -17.86 -7.49 9.20
CA ASN A 228 -17.98 -7.69 7.76
C ASN A 228 -16.70 -7.46 6.96
N VAL A 229 -15.55 -7.85 7.53
CA VAL A 229 -14.26 -7.75 6.85
C VAL A 229 -14.04 -8.94 5.92
N ARG A 230 -13.64 -8.65 4.68
CA ARG A 230 -13.16 -9.64 3.71
C ARG A 230 -11.66 -9.81 3.85
N VAL A 231 -11.17 -11.05 3.93
CA VAL A 231 -9.74 -11.35 4.05
C VAL A 231 -9.27 -12.28 2.94
N ASN A 232 -8.06 -12.03 2.46
CA ASN A 232 -7.32 -12.97 1.61
C ASN A 232 -6.05 -13.40 2.35
N MET A 233 -5.95 -14.69 2.68
CA MET A 233 -4.89 -15.23 3.53
C MET A 233 -4.50 -16.65 3.09
N GLN A 234 -3.30 -17.09 3.47
CA GLN A 234 -2.91 -18.49 3.28
C GLN A 234 -3.52 -19.37 4.37
N TYR A 235 -4.21 -20.45 3.96
CA TYR A 235 -4.91 -21.34 4.89
C TYR A 235 -3.98 -21.89 5.99
N GLY A 236 -2.79 -22.37 5.60
CA GLY A 236 -1.84 -22.97 6.54
C GLY A 236 -1.42 -22.03 7.66
N LEU A 237 -1.19 -20.74 7.33
CA LEU A 237 -0.84 -19.72 8.30
C LEU A 237 -2.01 -19.39 9.23
N VAL A 238 -3.24 -19.29 8.70
CA VAL A 238 -4.43 -19.07 9.52
C VAL A 238 -4.63 -20.24 10.49
N LYS A 239 -4.49 -21.48 10.02
CA LYS A 239 -4.57 -22.69 10.85
C LYS A 239 -3.53 -22.66 11.97
N GLN A 240 -2.30 -22.26 11.67
CA GLN A 240 -1.22 -22.16 12.66
C GLN A 240 -1.52 -21.08 13.72
N VAL A 241 -1.83 -19.85 13.29
CA VAL A 241 -2.11 -18.71 14.19
C VAL A 241 -3.31 -18.97 15.09
N THR A 242 -4.36 -19.60 14.55
CA THR A 242 -5.57 -19.93 15.32
C THR A 242 -5.45 -21.21 16.15
N HIS A 243 -4.29 -21.88 16.13
CA HIS A 243 -4.09 -23.19 16.76
C HIS A 243 -5.16 -24.20 16.35
N ASN A 244 -5.28 -24.45 15.05
CA ASN A 244 -6.33 -25.28 14.46
C ASN A 244 -7.75 -24.77 14.80
N PHE A 245 -7.96 -23.44 14.77
CA PHE A 245 -9.25 -22.82 15.09
C PHE A 245 -9.74 -23.08 16.53
N THR A 246 -8.82 -23.16 17.48
CA THR A 246 -9.14 -23.34 18.91
C THR A 246 -8.78 -22.14 19.80
N SER A 247 -7.96 -21.20 19.29
CA SER A 247 -7.40 -20.09 20.06
C SER A 247 -8.40 -18.97 20.42
N ASN A 248 -8.80 -18.88 21.69
CA ASN A 248 -9.73 -17.83 22.14
C ASN A 248 -9.28 -16.39 21.82
N THR A 249 -7.98 -16.10 21.81
CA THR A 249 -7.43 -14.75 21.52
C THR A 249 -7.58 -14.32 20.06
N THR A 250 -7.92 -15.24 19.15
CA THR A 250 -8.16 -14.92 17.73
C THR A 250 -9.64 -14.94 17.37
N ARG A 251 -10.46 -15.60 18.20
CA ARG A 251 -11.87 -15.87 17.93
C ARG A 251 -12.69 -14.60 17.68
N SER A 252 -12.48 -13.55 18.48
CA SER A 252 -13.24 -12.30 18.35
C SER A 252 -13.06 -11.62 16.99
N ASN A 253 -11.83 -11.55 16.48
CA ASN A 253 -11.57 -10.98 15.16
C ASN A 253 -11.97 -11.93 14.03
N CYS A 254 -11.77 -13.23 14.18
CA CYS A 254 -12.23 -14.22 13.20
C CYS A 254 -13.75 -14.18 13.01
N ALA A 255 -14.51 -13.99 14.09
CA ALA A 255 -15.97 -13.89 14.03
C ALA A 255 -16.48 -12.71 13.19
N LYS A 256 -15.67 -11.66 13.03
CA LYS A 256 -16.01 -10.44 12.27
C LYS A 256 -15.74 -10.56 10.77
N ILE A 257 -15.09 -11.64 10.35
CA ILE A 257 -14.77 -11.89 8.95
C ILE A 257 -16.00 -12.50 8.26
N ASN A 258 -16.42 -11.91 7.14
CA ASN A 258 -17.58 -12.35 6.35
C ASN A 258 -17.21 -13.01 5.02
N PHE A 259 -15.94 -12.95 4.63
CA PHE A 259 -15.43 -13.62 3.45
C PHE A 259 -13.95 -13.92 3.67
N ALA A 260 -13.54 -15.16 3.45
CA ALA A 260 -12.16 -15.58 3.56
C ALA A 260 -11.79 -16.36 2.31
N ASN A 261 -10.97 -15.75 1.45
CA ASN A 261 -10.29 -16.48 0.39
C ASN A 261 -9.04 -17.12 1.00
N LEU A 262 -9.11 -18.43 1.23
CA LEU A 262 -8.08 -19.19 1.91
C LEU A 262 -7.29 -19.99 0.88
N ARG A 263 -6.21 -19.40 0.36
CA ARG A 263 -5.35 -20.08 -0.62
C ARG A 263 -4.69 -21.30 0.03
N LYS A 264 -4.96 -22.49 -0.52
CA LYS A 264 -4.21 -23.71 -0.19
C LYS A 264 -2.82 -23.61 -0.80
N GLN A 265 -1.77 -23.55 0.01
CA GLN A 265 -0.47 -24.04 -0.45
C GLN A 265 -0.59 -25.56 -0.44
N MET A 266 -0.81 -26.16 -1.61
CA MET A 266 -0.91 -27.61 -1.73
C MET A 266 0.45 -28.25 -1.42
N LYS A 267 0.56 -28.87 -0.24
CA LYS A 267 1.14 -30.21 -0.08
C LYS A 267 0.21 -30.96 0.87
N PHE A 268 -0.84 -31.58 0.32
CA PHE A 268 -1.50 -32.65 1.06
C PHE A 268 -0.56 -33.86 1.03
N PRO A 269 -0.41 -34.61 2.14
CA PRO A 269 -0.06 -36.01 2.00
C PRO A 269 -1.16 -36.62 1.14
N GLU A 270 -0.81 -37.17 -0.01
CA GLU A 270 -1.59 -38.25 -0.60
C GLU A 270 -1.83 -39.28 0.52
N TYR A 271 -3.00 -39.91 0.54
CA TYR A 271 -3.52 -40.82 1.59
C TYR A 271 -4.41 -40.19 2.68
N SER A 272 -5.71 -40.05 2.35
CA SER A 272 -6.75 -40.80 3.08
C SER A 272 -8.02 -40.91 2.22
N ASP A 273 -8.60 -42.11 2.14
CA ASP A 273 -9.79 -42.47 1.36
C ASP A 273 -11.11 -41.87 1.87
N ASP A 274 -11.05 -40.77 2.64
CA ASP A 274 -12.22 -40.16 3.28
C ASP A 274 -12.29 -38.63 3.05
N PHE A 275 -12.09 -38.26 1.78
CA PHE A 275 -12.01 -36.87 1.32
C PHE A 275 -13.32 -36.09 1.52
N SER A 276 -14.47 -36.76 1.53
CA SER A 276 -15.80 -36.15 1.74
C SER A 276 -16.03 -35.81 3.21
N THR A 277 -15.76 -36.75 4.13
CA THR A 277 -15.97 -36.57 5.57
C THR A 277 -15.01 -35.53 6.15
N GLY A 278 -13.74 -35.55 5.71
CA GLY A 278 -12.75 -34.54 6.07
C GLY A 278 -13.12 -33.12 5.61
N LYS A 279 -13.75 -32.98 4.44
CA LYS A 279 -14.20 -31.68 3.89
C LYS A 279 -15.40 -31.11 4.64
N GLU A 280 -16.32 -31.96 5.12
CA GLU A 280 -17.47 -31.53 5.92
C GLU A 280 -17.08 -31.14 7.34
N LEU A 281 -16.23 -31.94 8.01
CA LEU A 281 -15.65 -31.58 9.31
C LEU A 281 -14.85 -30.27 9.23
N PHE A 282 -14.04 -30.11 8.19
CA PHE A 282 -13.33 -28.87 7.90
C PHE A 282 -14.28 -27.67 7.76
N ARG A 283 -15.36 -27.81 6.97
CA ARG A 283 -16.35 -26.75 6.78
C ARG A 283 -17.07 -26.43 8.09
N LYS A 284 -17.38 -27.43 8.92
CA LYS A 284 -18.02 -27.25 10.22
C LYS A 284 -17.11 -26.47 11.19
N HIS A 285 -15.86 -26.89 11.36
CA HIS A 285 -14.91 -26.22 12.24
C HIS A 285 -14.61 -24.78 11.82
N ILE A 286 -14.51 -24.52 10.52
CA ILE A 286 -14.29 -23.14 10.04
C ILE A 286 -15.56 -22.31 10.23
N LYS A 287 -16.76 -22.85 10.01
CA LYS A 287 -18.01 -22.10 10.22
C LYS A 287 -18.18 -21.66 11.68
N ASP A 288 -17.81 -22.48 12.66
CA ASP A 288 -17.90 -22.08 14.08
C ASP A 288 -16.96 -20.90 14.40
N TYR A 289 -15.84 -20.81 13.70
CA TYR A 289 -14.82 -19.78 13.89
C TYR A 289 -15.01 -18.54 13.01
N PHE A 290 -15.74 -18.71 11.91
CA PHE A 290 -16.05 -17.72 10.87
C PHE A 290 -17.55 -17.81 10.53
N PRO A 291 -18.44 -17.43 11.46
CA PRO A 291 -19.87 -17.73 11.40
C PRO A 291 -20.58 -17.06 10.22
N HIS A 292 -20.01 -15.98 9.69
CA HIS A 292 -20.58 -15.21 8.60
C HIS A 292 -19.83 -15.39 7.28
N THR A 293 -18.87 -16.30 7.21
CA THR A 293 -17.95 -16.40 6.08
C THR A 293 -18.45 -17.30 4.96
N GLN A 294 -18.52 -16.75 3.75
CA GLN A 294 -18.46 -17.54 2.51
C GLN A 294 -17.00 -17.97 2.29
N ILE A 295 -16.76 -19.28 2.20
CA ILE A 295 -15.43 -19.88 2.04
C ILE A 295 -15.31 -20.38 0.59
N ASP A 296 -14.39 -19.79 -0.17
CA ASP A 296 -13.93 -20.29 -1.47
C ASP A 296 -12.57 -21.00 -1.32
#